data_AF-A0AAE0S0N3-F1
#
_entry.id   AF-A0AAE0S0N3-F1
#
_cell.length_a   1.000
_cell.length_b   1.000
_cell.length_c   1.000
_cell.angle_alpha   90.00
_cell.angle_beta   90.00
_cell.angle_gamma   90.00
#
_symmetry.space_group_name_H-M   'P 1'
#
loop_
_entity.id
_entity.type
_entity.pdbx_description
1 polymer ?
#
loop_
_entity_poly.entity_id
_entity_poly.type
_entity_poly.pdbx_seq_one_letter_code
_entity_poly.pdbx_strand_id
1 'polypeptide(L)'
;MASKRVAQTAVNWKAFTERVPPNQREYFRLFKAKNDIFVNRVDNLPAALPNIDFAFYKNRLSSSAMVDQFEKAYSGMAVPYPTDKDKILAVIDQEEQQAAVETKEYVENLKKEIGESKAMIKAIDSLPPPNEMTLEMHSYYFPGQAPNPDKPTFWPHTPQWQPSDPEYAKHFINYQNDFRLGEFLKSKFGKYLK
;
A
#
# COMPACT_ATOMS: atom_id res chain seq x y z
N MET A 1 -36.00 4.62 20.24
CA MET A 1 -34.74 4.33 20.98
C MET A 1 -34.00 3.12 20.36
N ALA A 2 -33.97 2.98 19.03
CA ALA A 2 -33.37 1.86 18.30
C ALA A 2 -32.09 2.25 17.54
N SER A 3 -32.16 3.44 16.92
CA SER A 3 -31.03 4.13 16.27
C SER A 3 -29.80 4.28 17.18
N LYS A 4 -29.96 4.19 18.52
CA LYS A 4 -28.85 4.25 19.48
C LYS A 4 -27.99 2.98 19.59
N ARG A 5 -28.37 1.83 19.00
CA ARG A 5 -27.61 0.58 19.19
C ARG A 5 -26.38 0.43 18.29
N VAL A 6 -26.37 1.02 17.09
CA VAL A 6 -25.26 0.88 16.12
C VAL A 6 -24.79 2.22 15.55
N ALA A 7 -25.54 3.31 15.70
CA ALA A 7 -25.27 4.58 15.04
C ALA A 7 -24.29 5.53 15.77
N GLN A 8 -23.20 5.04 16.37
CA GLN A 8 -22.19 5.93 16.96
C GLN A 8 -20.84 5.95 16.26
N THR A 9 -20.54 5.04 15.33
CA THR A 9 -19.30 5.17 14.53
C THR A 9 -19.58 5.97 13.28
N ALA A 10 -19.61 7.30 13.41
CA ALA A 10 -19.62 8.21 12.28
C ALA A 10 -18.27 8.14 11.55
N VAL A 11 -18.10 7.12 10.70
CA VAL A 11 -16.91 6.97 9.86
C VAL A 11 -16.94 8.06 8.78
N ASN A 12 -15.92 8.92 8.76
CA ASN A 12 -15.76 9.92 7.72
C ASN A 12 -15.24 9.26 6.43
N TRP A 13 -16.17 8.71 5.64
CA TRP A 13 -15.85 8.01 4.39
C TRP A 13 -15.13 8.90 3.37
N LYS A 14 -15.40 10.20 3.35
CA LYS A 14 -14.72 11.15 2.45
C LYS A 14 -13.24 11.24 2.80
N ALA A 15 -12.93 11.49 4.07
CA ALA A 15 -11.57 11.58 4.56
C ALA A 15 -10.79 10.27 4.40
N PHE A 16 -11.49 9.12 4.45
CA PHE A 16 -10.87 7.82 4.17
C PHE A 16 -10.56 7.65 2.68
N THR A 17 -11.49 8.01 1.78
CA THR A 17 -11.27 7.89 0.33
C THR A 17 -10.07 8.69 -0.18
N GLU A 18 -9.78 9.84 0.42
CA GLU A 18 -8.66 10.70 0.05
C GLU A 18 -7.30 10.10 0.45
N ARG A 19 -7.25 9.26 1.48
CA ARG A 19 -6.01 8.65 1.99
C ARG A 19 -5.66 7.31 1.35
N VAL A 20 -6.62 6.67 0.68
CA VAL A 20 -6.42 5.34 0.10
C VAL A 20 -5.57 5.41 -1.17
N PRO A 21 -4.43 4.70 -1.22
CA PRO A 21 -3.61 4.58 -2.42
C PRO A 21 -4.37 3.97 -3.61
N PRO A 22 -4.04 4.32 -4.87
CA PRO A 22 -4.77 3.87 -6.06
C PRO A 22 -4.90 2.35 -6.19
N ASN A 23 -3.86 1.61 -5.81
CA ASN A 23 -3.81 0.15 -5.82
C ASN A 23 -4.75 -0.52 -4.81
N GLN A 24 -5.20 0.19 -3.77
CA GLN A 24 -6.05 -0.35 -2.71
C GLN A 24 -7.51 0.11 -2.79
N ARG A 25 -7.87 0.92 -3.80
CA ARG A 25 -9.22 1.50 -3.94
C ARG A 25 -10.32 0.46 -4.08
N GLU A 26 -10.07 -0.64 -4.78
CA GLU A 26 -11.07 -1.69 -4.95
C GLU A 26 -11.37 -2.42 -3.64
N TYR A 27 -10.35 -2.75 -2.85
CA TYR A 27 -10.54 -3.34 -1.53
C TYR A 27 -11.32 -2.42 -0.59
N PHE A 28 -11.03 -1.12 -0.64
CA PHE A 28 -11.80 -0.12 0.13
C PHE A 28 -13.27 -0.05 -0.29
N ARG A 29 -13.57 -0.05 -1.60
CA ARG A 29 -14.95 -0.08 -2.11
C ARG A 29 -15.70 -1.31 -1.63
N LEU A 30 -15.06 -2.47 -1.67
CA LEU A 30 -15.63 -3.72 -1.17
C LEU A 30 -15.91 -3.64 0.33
N PHE A 31 -14.96 -3.15 1.13
CA PHE A 31 -15.14 -2.96 2.57
C PHE A 31 -16.32 -2.04 2.88
N LYS A 32 -16.38 -0.87 2.23
CA LYS A 32 -17.49 0.06 2.37
C LYS A 32 -18.82 -0.58 2.00
N ALA A 33 -18.88 -1.31 0.89
CA ALA A 33 -20.11 -2.00 0.48
C ALA A 33 -20.57 -3.04 1.52
N LYS A 34 -19.64 -3.81 2.11
CA LYS A 34 -19.98 -4.76 3.18
C LYS A 34 -20.49 -4.04 4.43
N ASN A 35 -19.88 -2.92 4.81
CA ASN A 35 -20.33 -2.09 5.92
C ASN A 35 -21.75 -1.55 5.67
N ASP A 36 -22.00 -0.93 4.51
CA ASP A 36 -23.30 -0.38 4.15
C ASP A 36 -24.39 -1.46 4.14
N ILE A 37 -24.10 -2.65 3.59
CA ILE A 37 -25.04 -3.79 3.61
C ILE A 37 -25.36 -4.22 5.05
N PHE A 38 -24.35 -4.26 5.93
CA PHE A 38 -24.53 -4.63 7.32
C PHE A 38 -25.37 -3.61 8.08
N VAL A 39 -25.06 -2.31 7.95
CA VAL A 39 -25.80 -1.22 8.60
C VAL A 39 -27.26 -1.22 8.13
N ASN A 40 -27.50 -1.32 6.82
CA ASN A 40 -28.87 -1.41 6.30
C ASN A 40 -29.64 -2.63 6.85
N ARG A 41 -28.96 -3.78 7.01
CA ARG A 41 -29.59 -4.97 7.61
C ARG A 41 -29.96 -4.74 9.07
N VAL A 42 -29.09 -4.08 9.82
CA VAL A 42 -29.36 -3.77 11.23
C VAL A 42 -30.49 -2.75 11.37
N ASP A 43 -30.51 -1.71 10.52
CA ASP A 43 -31.54 -0.66 10.56
C ASP A 43 -32.94 -1.19 10.21
N ASN A 44 -33.03 -2.22 9.36
CA ASN A 44 -34.28 -2.89 9.03
C ASN A 44 -34.83 -3.79 10.15
N LEU A 45 -34.03 -4.13 11.17
CA LEU A 45 -34.48 -5.00 12.26
C LEU A 45 -35.14 -4.16 13.37
N PRO A 46 -36.36 -4.53 13.82
CA PRO A 46 -37.04 -3.80 14.88
C PRO A 46 -36.28 -3.92 16.21
N ALA A 47 -36.20 -2.80 16.93
CA ALA A 47 -35.47 -2.68 18.20
C ALA A 47 -36.05 -3.51 19.35
N ALA A 48 -37.34 -3.79 19.26
CA ALA A 48 -38.12 -4.48 20.25
C ALA A 48 -38.90 -5.61 19.56
N LEU A 49 -39.20 -6.63 20.34
CA LEU A 49 -40.15 -7.68 19.99
C LEU A 49 -41.45 -7.03 19.45
N PRO A 50 -41.95 -7.42 18.26
CA PRO A 50 -43.14 -6.81 17.67
C PRO A 50 -44.33 -6.96 18.61
N ASN A 51 -45.04 -5.87 18.90
CA ASN A 51 -46.16 -5.93 19.83
C ASN A 51 -47.29 -6.81 19.25
N ILE A 52 -47.63 -7.90 19.94
CA ILE A 52 -48.70 -8.83 19.53
C ILE A 52 -49.99 -8.36 20.20
N ASP A 53 -51.06 -8.18 19.42
CA ASP A 53 -52.38 -7.86 19.96
C ASP A 53 -53.05 -9.12 20.54
N PHE A 54 -52.74 -9.42 21.81
CA PHE A 54 -53.33 -10.56 22.53
C PHE A 54 -54.84 -10.39 22.80
N ALA A 55 -55.38 -9.16 22.79
CA ALA A 55 -56.80 -8.92 23.04
C ALA A 55 -57.66 -9.41 21.86
N PHE A 56 -57.17 -9.21 20.63
CA PHE A 56 -57.81 -9.75 19.43
C PHE A 56 -57.93 -11.29 19.46
N TYR A 57 -56.88 -11.98 19.93
CA TYR A 57 -56.87 -13.44 19.99
C TYR A 57 -57.71 -14.01 21.14
N LYS A 58 -57.76 -13.34 22.30
CA LYS A 58 -58.64 -13.73 23.42
C LYS A 58 -60.12 -13.71 23.01
N ASN A 59 -60.53 -12.79 22.14
CA ASN A 59 -61.92 -12.68 21.68
C ASN A 59 -62.32 -13.73 20.63
N ARG A 60 -61.37 -14.35 19.92
CA ARG A 60 -61.64 -15.32 18.84
C ARG A 60 -61.41 -16.78 19.26
N LEU A 61 -60.62 -17.01 20.29
CA LEU A 61 -60.27 -18.36 20.75
C LEU A 61 -61.15 -18.75 21.94
N SER A 62 -61.66 -19.99 21.93
CA SER A 62 -62.46 -20.54 23.03
C SER A 62 -61.65 -20.79 24.31
N SER A 63 -60.32 -20.87 24.22
CA SER A 63 -59.43 -21.13 25.35
C SER A 63 -58.58 -19.91 25.71
N SER A 64 -59.16 -18.99 26.49
CA SER A 64 -58.49 -17.78 26.97
C SER A 64 -57.23 -18.09 27.80
N ALA A 65 -57.25 -19.20 28.56
CA ALA A 65 -56.13 -19.60 29.43
C ALA A 65 -54.83 -19.87 28.66
N MET A 66 -54.93 -20.31 27.40
CA MET A 66 -53.76 -20.57 26.56
C MET A 66 -53.13 -19.26 26.05
N VAL A 67 -53.94 -18.25 25.76
CA VAL A 67 -53.45 -16.93 25.32
C VAL A 67 -52.71 -16.22 26.47
N ASP A 68 -53.18 -16.35 27.71
CA ASP A 68 -52.52 -15.79 28.90
C ASP A 68 -51.14 -16.43 29.17
N GLN A 69 -51.00 -17.74 28.87
CA GLN A 69 -49.70 -18.43 28.99
C GLN A 69 -48.70 -17.93 27.94
N PHE A 70 -49.15 -17.69 26.70
CA PHE A 70 -48.29 -17.14 25.65
C PHE A 70 -47.90 -15.69 25.89
N GLU A 71 -48.80 -14.87 26.42
CA GLU A 71 -48.51 -13.48 26.80
C GLU A 71 -47.39 -13.42 27.87
N LYS A 72 -47.47 -14.30 28.89
CA LYS A 72 -46.41 -14.45 29.90
C LYS A 72 -45.10 -14.96 29.34
N ALA A 73 -45.14 -15.97 28.45
CA ALA A 73 -43.93 -16.51 27.83
C ALA A 73 -43.25 -15.49 26.90
N TYR A 74 -44.03 -14.67 26.18
CA TYR A 74 -43.53 -13.65 25.26
C TYR A 74 -42.89 -12.47 26.00
N SER A 75 -43.54 -11.99 27.06
CA SER A 75 -43.00 -10.93 27.92
C SER A 75 -41.76 -11.36 28.71
N GLY A 76 -41.64 -12.65 29.05
CA GLY A 76 -40.46 -13.22 29.70
C GLY A 76 -39.28 -13.51 28.77
N MET A 77 -39.44 -13.41 27.45
CA MET A 77 -38.39 -13.72 26.49
C MET A 77 -37.44 -12.53 26.32
N ALA A 78 -36.33 -12.53 27.05
CA ALA A 78 -35.22 -11.60 26.85
C ALA A 78 -34.24 -12.15 25.81
N VAL A 79 -34.05 -11.44 24.70
CA VAL A 79 -33.01 -11.79 23.71
C VAL A 79 -31.65 -11.35 24.26
N PRO A 80 -30.72 -12.26 24.58
CA PRO A 80 -29.41 -11.89 25.08
C PRO A 80 -28.62 -11.15 24.01
N TYR A 81 -27.83 -10.16 24.43
CA TYR A 81 -26.94 -9.45 23.52
C TYR A 81 -25.86 -10.41 22.98
N PRO A 82 -25.53 -10.38 21.68
CA PRO A 82 -24.49 -11.23 21.14
C PRO A 82 -23.14 -10.88 21.78
N THR A 83 -22.51 -11.87 22.41
CA THR A 83 -21.12 -11.78 22.88
C THR A 83 -20.18 -12.14 21.73
N ASP A 84 -19.09 -11.40 21.58
CA ASP A 84 -18.01 -11.73 20.65
C ASP A 84 -17.36 -13.06 21.07
N LYS A 85 -17.71 -14.14 20.38
CA LYS A 85 -17.21 -15.50 20.70
C LYS A 85 -15.77 -15.70 20.23
N ASP A 86 -15.39 -14.99 19.19
CA ASP A 86 -14.13 -15.21 18.46
C ASP A 86 -13.06 -14.19 18.85
N LYS A 87 -13.37 -13.25 19.77
CA LYS A 87 -12.48 -12.17 20.26
C LYS A 87 -11.83 -11.39 19.11
N ILE A 88 -12.60 -11.13 18.06
CA ILE A 88 -12.12 -10.46 16.84
C ILE A 88 -11.65 -9.04 17.17
N LEU A 89 -12.30 -8.39 18.14
CA LEU A 89 -11.90 -7.04 18.60
C LEU A 89 -10.46 -7.01 19.14
N ALA A 90 -10.05 -8.04 19.90
CA ALA A 90 -8.70 -8.08 20.46
C ALA A 90 -7.62 -8.27 19.38
N VAL A 91 -7.95 -8.94 18.28
CA VAL A 91 -7.05 -9.08 17.13
C VAL A 91 -6.91 -7.75 16.40
N ILE A 92 -8.02 -7.05 16.17
CA ILE A 92 -8.01 -5.72 15.54
C ILE A 92 -7.19 -4.72 16.36
N ASP A 93 -7.34 -4.72 17.69
CA ASP A 93 -6.56 -3.84 18.58
C ASP A 93 -5.05 -4.12 18.48
N GLN A 94 -4.65 -5.40 18.30
CA GLN A 94 -3.25 -5.77 18.10
C GLN A 94 -2.73 -5.34 16.73
N GLU A 95 -3.51 -5.53 15.67
CA GLU A 95 -3.17 -5.07 14.32
C GLU A 95 -3.03 -3.55 14.26
N GLU A 96 -3.90 -2.80 14.95
CA GLU A 96 -3.80 -1.34 15.05
C GLU A 96 -2.50 -0.89 15.72
N GLN A 97 -2.10 -1.56 16.80
CA GLN A 97 -0.84 -1.27 17.50
C GLN A 97 0.37 -1.56 16.61
N GLN A 98 0.37 -2.67 15.89
CA GLN A 98 1.46 -3.03 14.96
C GLN A 98 1.55 -2.01 13.81
N ALA A 99 0.42 -1.70 13.17
CA ALA A 99 0.36 -0.71 12.09
C ALA A 99 0.81 0.69 12.56
N ALA A 100 0.51 1.08 13.80
CA ALA A 100 0.94 2.35 14.37
C ALA A 100 2.46 2.42 14.57
N VAL A 101 3.13 1.30 14.89
CA VAL A 101 4.59 1.22 14.99
C VAL A 101 5.21 1.32 13.60
N GLU A 102 4.76 0.49 12.66
CA GLU A 102 5.25 0.49 11.27
C GLU A 102 5.09 1.87 10.60
N THR A 103 3.96 2.54 10.85
CA THR A 103 3.71 3.89 10.32
C THR A 103 4.73 4.91 10.86
N LYS A 104 5.10 4.82 12.14
CA LYS A 104 6.10 5.74 12.73
C LYS A 104 7.47 5.51 12.12
N GLU A 105 7.90 4.25 12.01
CA GLU A 105 9.17 3.88 11.39
C GLU A 105 9.23 4.33 9.92
N TYR A 106 8.14 4.13 9.17
CA TYR A 106 8.04 4.58 7.79
C TYR A 106 8.15 6.10 7.66
N VAL A 107 7.46 6.86 8.52
CA VAL A 107 7.55 8.33 8.53
C VAL A 107 8.96 8.81 8.88
N GLU A 108 9.67 8.14 9.79
CA GLU A 108 11.06 8.46 10.11
C GLU A 108 12.00 8.20 8.94
N ASN A 109 11.83 7.08 8.24
CA ASN A 109 12.61 6.76 7.04
C ASN A 109 12.37 7.80 5.93
N LEU A 110 11.12 8.15 5.65
CA LEU A 110 10.80 9.19 4.67
C LEU A 110 11.40 10.55 5.05
N LYS A 111 11.42 10.92 6.33
CA LYS A 111 12.06 12.17 6.77
C LYS A 111 13.57 12.17 6.51
N LYS A 112 14.24 11.02 6.71
CA LYS A 112 15.67 10.86 6.39
C LYS A 112 15.91 11.01 4.89
N GLU A 113 15.14 10.29 4.07
CA GLU A 113 15.23 10.36 2.60
C GLU A 113 14.97 11.77 2.06
N ILE A 114 13.99 12.48 2.62
CA ILE A 114 13.71 13.88 2.27
C ILE A 114 14.91 14.77 2.65
N GLY A 115 15.54 14.51 3.80
CA GLY A 115 16.74 15.21 4.24
C GLY A 115 17.91 15.03 3.28
N GLU A 116 18.20 13.77 2.92
CA GLU A 116 19.24 13.39 1.96
C GLU A 116 18.97 13.98 0.57
N SER A 117 17.74 13.86 0.08
CA SER A 117 17.32 14.42 -1.22
C SER A 117 17.47 15.94 -1.24
N LYS A 118 17.11 16.64 -0.16
CA LYS A 118 17.31 18.10 -0.05
C LYS A 118 18.78 18.48 0.01
N ALA A 119 19.62 17.69 0.68
CA ALA A 119 21.06 17.90 0.67
C ALA A 119 21.64 17.72 -0.74
N MET A 120 21.17 16.71 -1.48
CA MET A 120 21.56 16.47 -2.87
C MET A 120 21.13 17.61 -3.79
N ILE A 121 19.89 18.11 -3.65
CA ILE A 121 19.41 19.27 -4.43
C ILE A 121 20.30 20.49 -4.15
N LYS A 122 20.61 20.79 -2.88
CA LYS A 122 21.52 21.89 -2.53
C LYS A 122 22.92 21.71 -3.12
N ALA A 123 23.42 20.49 -3.16
CA ALA A 123 24.70 20.17 -3.77
C ALA A 123 24.66 20.31 -5.29
N ILE A 124 23.52 20.06 -5.94
CA ILE A 124 23.33 20.29 -7.37
C ILE A 124 23.20 21.78 -7.67
N ASP A 125 22.46 22.53 -6.85
CA ASP A 125 22.27 23.97 -7.01
C ASP A 125 23.58 24.76 -6.83
N SER A 126 24.57 24.20 -6.12
CA SER A 126 25.89 24.81 -6.00
C SER A 126 26.82 24.51 -7.18
N LEU A 127 26.44 23.62 -8.09
CA LEU A 127 27.24 23.31 -9.27
C LEU A 127 27.08 24.39 -10.33
N PRO A 128 28.18 24.74 -11.03
CA PRO A 128 28.07 25.57 -12.23
C PRO A 128 27.27 24.84 -13.31
N PRO A 129 26.59 25.58 -14.22
CA PRO A 129 25.88 24.99 -15.34
C PRO A 129 26.79 24.07 -16.17
N PRO A 130 26.27 22.96 -16.71
CA PRO A 130 27.09 22.00 -17.46
C PRO A 130 27.88 22.60 -18.63
N ASN A 131 27.37 23.66 -19.25
CA ASN A 131 28.04 24.33 -20.38
C ASN A 131 29.27 25.15 -19.97
N GLU A 132 29.40 25.48 -18.69
CA GLU A 132 30.50 26.28 -18.14
C GLU A 132 31.46 25.43 -17.30
N MET A 133 31.16 24.14 -17.13
CA MET A 133 31.95 23.22 -16.32
C MET A 133 33.17 22.71 -17.09
N THR A 134 34.38 23.00 -16.60
CA THR A 134 35.61 22.41 -17.15
C THR A 134 35.86 21.02 -16.54
N LEU A 135 36.74 20.22 -17.16
CA LEU A 135 37.09 18.88 -16.69
C LEU A 135 37.73 18.90 -15.28
N GLU A 136 38.50 19.94 -14.97
CA GLU A 136 39.12 20.14 -13.66
C GLU A 136 38.06 20.47 -12.60
N MET A 137 37.08 21.33 -12.94
CA MET A 137 35.96 21.65 -12.06
C MET A 137 35.10 20.40 -11.79
N HIS A 138 34.79 19.62 -12.84
CA HIS A 138 34.09 18.36 -12.69
C HIS A 138 34.83 17.41 -11.74
N SER A 139 36.15 17.31 -11.87
CA SER A 139 36.98 16.46 -10.99
C SER A 139 37.00 16.96 -9.54
N TYR A 140 36.91 18.27 -9.31
CA TYR A 140 36.82 18.87 -7.97
C TYR A 140 35.48 18.58 -7.28
N TYR A 141 34.36 18.73 -7.99
CA TYR A 141 33.02 18.48 -7.43
C TYR A 141 32.69 16.99 -7.34
N PHE A 142 33.23 16.17 -8.25
CA PHE A 142 32.97 14.72 -8.34
C PHE A 142 34.27 13.90 -8.23
N PRO A 143 34.95 13.91 -7.06
CA PRO A 143 36.23 13.22 -6.90
C PRO A 143 36.14 11.70 -7.07
N GLY A 144 34.96 11.10 -6.88
CA GLY A 144 34.74 9.67 -7.09
C GLY A 144 34.68 9.23 -8.56
N GLN A 145 34.38 10.16 -9.47
CA GLN A 145 34.36 9.91 -10.93
C GLN A 145 35.62 10.46 -11.62
N ALA A 146 36.40 11.27 -10.91
CA ALA A 146 37.65 11.81 -11.41
C ALA A 146 38.67 10.68 -11.68
N PRO A 147 39.49 10.78 -12.74
CA PRO A 147 40.62 9.89 -12.94
C PRO A 147 41.55 9.90 -11.72
N ASN A 148 41.66 8.77 -11.03
CA ASN A 148 42.52 8.63 -9.86
C ASN A 148 43.90 8.12 -10.28
N PRO A 149 45.01 8.83 -9.98
CA PRO A 149 46.36 8.38 -10.30
C PRO A 149 46.74 7.05 -9.64
N ASP A 150 46.24 6.79 -8.43
CA ASP A 150 46.53 5.57 -7.67
C ASP A 150 45.79 4.35 -8.19
N LYS A 151 44.68 4.58 -8.91
CA LYS A 151 43.83 3.54 -9.51
C LYS A 151 43.55 3.91 -10.97
N PRO A 152 44.53 3.75 -11.86
CA PRO A 152 44.35 4.08 -13.26
C PRO A 152 43.27 3.18 -13.87
N THR A 153 42.28 3.80 -14.48
CA THR A 153 41.21 3.12 -15.20
C THR A 153 41.50 3.13 -16.69
N PHE A 154 41.13 2.06 -17.40
CA PHE A 154 41.24 1.99 -18.85
C PHE A 154 40.00 2.59 -19.52
N TRP A 155 40.17 3.24 -20.66
CA TRP A 155 39.06 3.66 -21.52
C TRP A 155 38.19 2.46 -21.88
N PRO A 156 36.84 2.51 -21.78
CA PRO A 156 35.95 3.68 -21.61
C PRO A 156 35.66 4.16 -20.17
N HIS A 157 36.53 3.91 -19.19
CA HIS A 157 36.44 4.40 -17.79
C HIS A 157 35.16 4.06 -17.03
N THR A 158 34.33 3.18 -17.57
CA THR A 158 33.15 2.63 -16.90
C THR A 158 33.53 1.38 -16.10
N PRO A 159 32.85 1.10 -14.96
CA PRO A 159 33.15 -0.05 -14.10
C PRO A 159 33.25 -1.39 -14.85
N GLN A 160 32.30 -1.67 -15.75
CA GLN A 160 32.23 -2.93 -16.50
C GLN A 160 33.42 -3.22 -17.44
N TRP A 161 34.20 -2.19 -17.76
CA TRP A 161 35.36 -2.28 -18.65
C TRP A 161 36.69 -2.15 -17.88
N GLN A 162 36.63 -2.26 -16.55
CA GLN A 162 37.83 -2.28 -15.71
C GLN A 162 38.24 -3.71 -15.36
N PRO A 163 39.53 -4.05 -15.39
CA PRO A 163 40.02 -5.37 -14.96
C PRO A 163 39.66 -5.74 -13.51
N SER A 164 39.25 -4.77 -12.70
CA SER A 164 38.76 -4.98 -11.33
C SER A 164 37.35 -5.57 -11.26
N ASP A 165 36.56 -5.48 -12.34
CA ASP A 165 35.21 -6.03 -12.39
C ASP A 165 35.26 -7.54 -12.68
N PRO A 166 34.60 -8.39 -11.88
CA PRO A 166 34.47 -9.82 -12.14
C PRO A 166 33.97 -10.18 -13.55
N GLU A 167 33.17 -9.31 -14.19
CA GLU A 167 32.58 -9.59 -15.51
C GLU A 167 33.38 -9.02 -16.69
N TYR A 168 34.50 -8.34 -16.43
CA TYR A 168 35.34 -7.70 -17.45
C TYR A 168 35.71 -8.62 -18.61
N ALA A 169 36.13 -9.85 -18.32
CA ALA A 169 36.58 -10.81 -19.32
C ALA A 169 35.47 -11.18 -20.32
N LYS A 170 34.21 -11.28 -19.86
CA LYS A 170 33.06 -11.61 -20.72
C LYS A 170 32.78 -10.45 -21.69
N HIS A 171 32.77 -9.22 -21.19
CA HIS A 171 32.56 -8.03 -22.02
C HIS A 171 33.66 -7.87 -23.07
N PHE A 172 34.92 -8.08 -22.70
CA PHE A 172 36.05 -7.98 -23.61
C PHE A 172 36.00 -9.03 -24.74
N ILE A 173 35.71 -10.29 -24.39
CA ILE A 173 35.61 -11.39 -25.36
C ILE A 173 34.47 -11.13 -26.36
N ASN A 174 33.30 -10.70 -25.87
CA ASN A 174 32.16 -10.42 -26.73
C ASN A 174 32.46 -9.30 -27.72
N TYR A 175 33.06 -8.19 -27.26
CA TYR A 175 33.43 -7.09 -28.13
C TYR A 175 34.50 -7.46 -29.17
N GLN A 176 35.49 -8.27 -28.79
CA GLN A 176 36.48 -8.78 -29.75
C GLN A 176 35.85 -9.69 -30.82
N ASN A 177 34.90 -10.53 -30.41
CA ASN A 177 34.19 -11.42 -31.32
C ASN A 177 33.32 -10.62 -32.30
N ASP A 178 32.58 -9.62 -31.82
CA ASP A 178 31.74 -8.76 -32.66
C ASP A 178 32.57 -7.92 -33.64
N PHE A 179 33.71 -7.38 -33.19
CA PHE A 179 34.63 -6.64 -34.05
C PHE A 179 35.22 -7.52 -35.15
N ARG A 180 35.69 -8.73 -34.79
CA ARG A 180 36.21 -9.71 -35.76
C ARG A 180 35.13 -10.18 -36.74
N LEU A 181 33.89 -10.37 -36.28
CA LEU A 181 32.76 -10.67 -37.15
C LEU A 181 32.50 -9.53 -38.13
N GLY A 182 32.53 -8.28 -37.65
CA GLY A 182 32.36 -7.08 -38.46
C GLY A 182 33.44 -6.93 -39.54
N GLU A 183 34.71 -7.16 -39.19
CA GLU A 183 35.82 -7.16 -40.17
C GLU A 183 35.71 -8.30 -41.17
N PHE A 184 35.35 -9.51 -40.71
CA PHE A 184 35.11 -10.65 -41.57
C PHE A 184 33.98 -10.39 -42.57
N LEU A 185 32.86 -9.82 -42.12
CA LEU A 185 31.72 -9.46 -42.96
C LEU A 185 32.08 -8.34 -43.95
N LYS A 186 32.82 -7.31 -43.53
CA LYS A 186 33.33 -6.27 -44.44
C LYS A 186 34.29 -6.83 -45.49
N SER A 187 35.15 -7.76 -45.11
CA SER A 187 36.09 -8.43 -46.04
C SER A 187 35.37 -9.30 -47.08
N LYS A 188 34.39 -10.11 -46.64
CA LYS A 188 33.63 -10.99 -47.54
C LYS A 188 32.58 -10.26 -48.39
N PHE A 189 31.90 -9.27 -47.81
CA PHE A 189 30.69 -8.69 -48.41
C PHE A 189 30.81 -7.19 -48.71
N GLY A 190 31.91 -6.52 -48.35
CA GLY A 190 32.08 -5.07 -48.56
C GLY A 190 32.09 -4.63 -50.03
N LYS A 191 32.43 -5.53 -50.97
CA LYS A 191 32.31 -5.25 -52.42
C LYS A 191 30.85 -5.20 -52.91
N TYR A 192 29.90 -5.73 -52.15
CA TYR A 192 28.47 -5.76 -52.47
C TYR A 192 27.66 -4.69 -51.72
N LEU A 193 28.31 -3.82 -50.94
CA LEU A 193 27.69 -2.79 -50.09
C LEU A 193 27.95 -1.34 -50.59
N LYS A 194 27.98 -1.13 -51.91
CA LYS A 194 27.85 0.21 -52.49
C LYS A 194 26.38 0.56 -52.71
#